data_AF-A0AB39Q5G2-F1
#
_entry.id   AF-A0AB39Q5G2-F1
#
_cell.length_a   1.000
_cell.length_b   1.000
_cell.length_c   1.000
_cell.angle_alpha   90.00
_cell.angle_beta   90.00
_cell.angle_gamma   90.00
#
_symmetry.space_group_name_H-M   'P 1'
#
loop_
_entity.id
_entity.type
_entity.pdbx_description
1 polymer ?
#
loop_
_entity_poly.entity_id
_entity_poly.type
_entity_poly.pdbx_seq_one_letter_code
_entity_poly.pdbx_strand_id
1 'polypeptide(L)'
;MRRARTRRRAAAVAVVVVAAAAPLIGGCGIQETDVIEAGGPASIQAFVDRDYDMLLFFRSPDGGLSPVIRTIGSSTGFGPGYVEAGSGDQKSGDPAGPVPTEKVVMALLNGPGKEDRAAGLGTSLPAARPGGTVEVERAPGDRVTARVPLALEGLDSTAVRQLTCTIAYSQDADGQVVVELTGQDGASRSGTCGLAPGNMGTAPTETESRTRGTPTGTSGGA
;
A
#
# COMPACT_ATOMS: atom_id res chain seq x y z
N MET A 1 68.27 80.13 24.09
CA MET A 1 68.53 80.75 22.77
C MET A 1 67.35 80.40 21.85
N ARG A 2 66.41 81.33 21.55
CA ARG A 2 66.15 81.95 20.21
C ARG A 2 66.18 80.93 19.05
N ARG A 3 65.21 80.73 18.14
CA ARG A 3 64.04 81.45 17.57
C ARG A 3 63.14 80.40 16.88
N ALA A 4 61.82 80.37 17.08
CA ALA A 4 60.77 80.92 16.20
C ALA A 4 60.79 80.51 14.70
N ARG A 5 59.70 79.88 14.23
CA ARG A 5 59.06 80.01 12.89
C ARG A 5 57.70 79.25 12.90
N THR A 6 56.57 79.91 13.17
CA THR A 6 55.56 80.50 12.24
C THR A 6 54.66 79.52 11.45
N ARG A 7 53.42 79.40 11.96
CA ARG A 7 52.09 79.59 11.32
C ARG A 7 51.84 79.15 9.86
N ARG A 8 50.72 78.43 9.67
CA ARG A 8 49.56 78.67 8.74
C ARG A 8 48.46 77.62 9.09
N ARG A 9 47.32 78.00 9.71
CA ARG A 9 45.97 78.30 9.13
C ARG A 9 45.53 77.23 8.10
N ALA A 10 44.35 76.60 8.14
CA ALA A 10 43.01 77.04 8.52
C ALA A 10 42.15 75.80 8.91
N ALA A 11 41.31 75.89 9.95
CA ALA A 11 39.85 76.06 9.88
C ALA A 11 39.09 74.92 9.19
N ALA A 12 38.26 74.19 9.96
CA ALA A 12 36.82 74.02 9.71
C ALA A 12 36.28 72.70 10.32
N VAL A 13 35.27 72.84 11.20
CA VAL A 13 34.03 72.04 11.25
C VAL A 13 34.21 70.56 11.71
N ALA A 14 33.42 69.94 12.59
CA ALA A 14 32.09 70.16 13.14
C ALA A 14 32.02 69.47 14.52
N VAL A 15 31.40 70.11 15.51
CA VAL A 15 30.12 69.68 16.11
C VAL A 15 30.15 68.31 16.79
N VAL A 16 30.21 68.39 18.12
CA VAL A 16 29.80 67.37 19.09
C VAL A 16 28.36 66.94 18.80
N VAL A 17 28.13 65.65 18.58
CA VAL A 17 26.86 64.99 18.90
C VAL A 17 27.19 63.72 19.68
N VAL A 18 27.17 63.85 20.99
CA VAL A 18 27.01 62.72 21.92
C VAL A 18 25.52 62.37 21.89
N ALA A 19 25.17 61.22 21.31
CA ALA A 19 23.86 60.62 21.48
C ALA A 19 23.98 59.09 21.40
N ALA A 20 23.99 58.49 22.60
CA ALA A 20 23.49 57.16 22.95
C ALA A 20 23.71 55.98 21.97
N ALA A 21 24.68 55.14 22.32
CA ALA A 21 24.67 53.73 21.96
C ALA A 21 23.69 52.98 22.88
N ALA A 22 22.63 52.39 22.30
CA ALA A 22 21.92 51.24 22.85
C ALA A 22 21.49 50.34 21.66
N PRO A 23 21.85 49.05 21.64
CA PRO A 23 21.66 48.20 20.48
C PRO A 23 20.19 47.80 20.35
N LEU A 24 19.57 48.13 19.22
CA LEU A 24 18.28 47.58 18.82
C LEU A 24 18.48 46.11 18.43
N ILE A 25 18.56 45.23 19.43
CA ILE A 25 18.35 43.79 19.23
C ILE A 25 16.83 43.57 19.14
N GLY A 26 16.23 44.12 18.09
CA GLY A 26 14.92 43.71 17.63
C GLY A 26 15.11 42.43 16.82
N GLY A 27 15.16 41.28 17.48
CA GLY A 27 14.90 40.04 16.78
C GLY A 27 13.51 40.17 16.15
N CYS A 28 13.40 40.04 14.84
CA CYS A 28 12.11 39.88 14.18
C CYS A 28 11.48 38.61 14.77
N GLY A 29 10.51 38.78 15.66
CA GLY A 29 9.75 37.67 16.24
C GLY A 29 9.03 36.94 15.13
N ILE A 30 9.58 35.82 14.68
CA ILE A 30 8.82 34.84 13.92
C ILE A 30 7.85 34.25 14.93
N GLN A 31 6.55 34.58 14.80
CA GLN A 31 5.51 33.86 15.54
C GLN A 31 5.72 32.37 15.26
N GLU A 32 5.66 31.52 16.30
CA GLU A 32 5.52 30.09 16.08
C GLU A 32 4.33 29.89 15.15
N THR A 33 4.62 29.55 13.90
CA THR A 33 3.59 29.15 12.97
C THR A 33 3.12 27.80 13.49
N ASP A 34 1.84 27.71 13.83
CA ASP A 34 1.22 26.44 14.22
C ASP A 34 1.64 25.34 13.25
N VAL A 35 1.83 24.13 13.79
CA VAL A 35 2.09 22.95 12.98
C VAL A 35 0.88 22.72 12.10
N ILE A 36 0.99 23.04 10.80
CA ILE A 36 0.03 22.56 9.81
C ILE A 36 0.39 21.10 9.55
N GLU A 37 -0.51 20.20 9.94
CA GLU A 37 -0.47 18.80 9.55
C GLU A 37 -0.13 18.71 8.06
N ALA A 38 0.99 18.08 7.74
CA ALA A 38 1.31 17.75 6.37
C ALA A 38 0.14 16.93 5.85
N GLY A 39 -0.50 17.40 4.78
CA GLY A 39 -1.63 16.70 4.18
C GLY A 39 -1.31 15.21 4.04
N GLY A 40 -2.32 14.36 4.29
CA GLY A 40 -2.17 12.91 4.21
C GLY A 40 -1.50 12.48 2.89
N PRO A 41 -0.87 11.28 2.87
CA PRO A 41 -0.16 10.81 1.70
C PRO A 41 -1.07 10.86 0.46
N ALA A 42 -0.50 11.24 -0.69
CA ALA A 42 -1.21 11.16 -1.95
C ALA A 42 -1.60 9.71 -2.24
N SER A 43 -2.89 9.40 -2.18
CA SER A 43 -3.42 8.11 -2.59
C SER A 43 -3.70 8.13 -4.09
N ILE A 44 -3.05 7.26 -4.86
CA ILE A 44 -3.45 6.97 -6.24
C ILE A 44 -4.37 5.76 -6.19
N GLN A 45 -5.63 5.91 -6.60
CA GLN A 45 -6.46 4.76 -6.92
C GLN A 45 -5.81 4.07 -8.10
N ALA A 46 -5.20 2.90 -7.89
CA ALA A 46 -4.78 2.08 -9.02
C ALA A 46 -6.06 1.65 -9.75
N PHE A 47 -6.30 2.24 -10.92
CA PHE A 47 -7.45 1.90 -11.75
C PHE A 47 -7.22 0.49 -12.31
N VAL A 48 -7.89 -0.50 -11.75
CA VAL A 48 -7.96 -1.86 -12.31
C VAL A 48 -9.05 -1.85 -13.36
N ASP A 49 -8.68 -2.04 -14.63
CA ASP A 49 -9.66 -2.21 -15.69
C ASP A 49 -10.10 -3.67 -15.72
N ARG A 50 -11.26 -4.01 -15.13
CA ARG A 50 -11.68 -5.42 -14.98
C ARG A 50 -11.95 -6.15 -16.31
N ASP A 51 -11.98 -5.45 -17.44
CA ASP A 51 -12.08 -6.08 -18.76
C ASP A 51 -10.72 -6.63 -19.23
N TYR A 52 -9.62 -6.04 -18.76
CA TYR A 52 -8.26 -6.39 -19.18
C TYR A 52 -7.33 -6.75 -18.04
N ASP A 53 -7.67 -6.43 -16.80
CA ASP A 53 -6.82 -6.60 -15.63
C ASP A 53 -7.45 -7.58 -14.65
N MET A 54 -6.60 -8.44 -14.09
CA MET A 54 -6.90 -9.28 -12.95
C MET A 54 -6.08 -8.82 -11.74
N LEU A 55 -6.72 -8.77 -10.58
CA LEU A 55 -6.09 -8.47 -9.30
C LEU A 55 -5.81 -9.77 -8.56
N LEU A 56 -4.53 -10.13 -8.43
CA LEU A 56 -4.07 -11.34 -7.75
C LEU A 56 -3.49 -10.96 -6.39
N PHE A 57 -3.87 -11.66 -5.32
CA PHE A 57 -3.26 -11.46 -4.02
C PHE A 57 -2.15 -12.50 -3.81
N PHE A 58 -0.92 -12.05 -3.60
CA PHE A 58 0.22 -12.91 -3.30
C PHE A 58 0.69 -12.70 -1.86
N ARG A 59 1.38 -13.70 -1.30
CA ARG A 59 1.94 -13.58 0.04
C ARG A 59 3.20 -12.71 -0.01
N SER A 60 3.24 -11.64 0.78
CA SER A 60 4.43 -10.83 0.99
C SER A 60 5.39 -11.46 2.02
N PRO A 61 6.68 -11.07 2.07
CA PRO A 61 7.66 -11.64 3.01
C PRO A 61 7.29 -11.50 4.50
N ASP A 62 6.50 -10.48 4.85
CA ASP A 62 5.96 -10.24 6.18
C ASP A 62 4.78 -11.17 6.56
N GLY A 63 4.37 -12.05 5.64
CA GLY A 63 3.24 -12.97 5.82
C GLY A 63 1.87 -12.37 5.46
N GLY A 64 1.83 -11.08 5.08
CA GLY A 64 0.63 -10.39 4.59
C GLY A 64 0.23 -10.80 3.18
N LEU A 65 -0.85 -10.18 2.69
CA LEU A 65 -1.27 -10.29 1.29
C LEU A 65 -1.01 -8.97 0.57
N SER A 66 -0.26 -9.05 -0.52
CA SER A 66 0.02 -7.93 -1.41
C SER A 66 -0.76 -8.12 -2.72
N PRO A 67 -1.59 -7.15 -3.15
CA PRO A 67 -2.24 -7.21 -4.44
C PRO A 67 -1.25 -6.93 -5.57
N VAL A 68 -1.46 -7.61 -6.69
CA VAL A 68 -0.69 -7.49 -7.92
C VAL A 68 -1.65 -7.46 -9.10
N ILE A 69 -1.52 -6.43 -9.94
CA ILE A 69 -2.30 -6.29 -11.17
C ILE A 69 -1.59 -7.08 -12.28
N ARG A 70 -2.39 -7.82 -13.05
CA ARG A 70 -1.95 -8.51 -14.27
C ARG A 70 -2.90 -8.21 -15.40
N THR A 71 -2.37 -7.77 -16.53
CA THR A 71 -3.17 -7.52 -17.73
C THR A 71 -3.27 -8.81 -18.56
N ILE A 72 -4.48 -9.20 -18.94
CA ILE A 72 -4.79 -10.28 -19.88
C ILE A 72 -4.73 -9.74 -21.31
N GLY A 73 -3.86 -10.35 -22.11
CA GLY A 73 -3.57 -9.87 -23.46
C GLY A 73 -2.41 -8.88 -23.44
N SER A 74 -1.49 -9.02 -24.40
CA SER A 74 -0.52 -7.97 -24.69
C SER A 74 -1.29 -6.68 -24.81
N SER A 75 -0.96 -5.71 -23.96
CA SER A 75 -1.31 -4.31 -24.15
C SER A 75 -1.21 -4.04 -25.65
N THR A 76 -2.35 -3.83 -26.32
CA THR A 76 -2.34 -3.36 -27.70
C THR A 76 -1.45 -2.13 -27.69
N GLY A 77 -0.30 -2.26 -28.36
CA GLY A 77 0.80 -1.33 -28.23
C GLY A 77 0.33 0.11 -28.40
N PHE A 78 0.90 1.01 -27.59
CA PHE A 78 0.85 2.42 -27.90
C PHE A 78 1.58 2.64 -29.24
N GLY A 79 0.81 2.67 -30.33
CA GLY A 79 1.28 3.00 -31.68
C GLY A 79 1.22 1.82 -32.66
N PRO A 80 0.88 2.08 -33.94
CA PRO A 80 0.87 1.06 -34.98
C PRO A 80 2.31 0.75 -35.39
N GLY A 81 2.99 -0.17 -34.69
CA GLY A 81 4.28 -0.64 -35.17
C GLY A 81 5.23 -1.20 -34.14
N TYR A 82 4.83 -2.23 -33.40
CA TYR A 82 5.71 -3.35 -33.05
C TYR A 82 4.86 -4.51 -32.54
N VAL A 83 4.88 -5.63 -33.26
CA VAL A 83 4.44 -6.93 -32.75
C VAL A 83 5.72 -7.72 -32.50
N GLU A 84 6.09 -7.89 -31.24
CA GLU A 84 7.17 -8.81 -30.89
C GLU A 84 6.61 -10.22 -30.91
N ALA A 85 7.25 -11.09 -31.70
CA ALA A 85 6.83 -12.47 -31.92
C ALA A 85 7.06 -13.30 -30.65
N GLY A 86 6.02 -13.41 -29.84
CA GLY A 86 5.90 -14.37 -28.74
C GLY A 86 4.56 -15.06 -28.81
N SER A 87 4.52 -16.17 -29.57
CA SER A 87 3.34 -16.99 -29.80
C SER A 87 2.75 -17.54 -28.50
N GLY A 88 1.57 -17.06 -28.13
CA GLY A 88 0.58 -17.82 -27.39
C GLY A 88 -0.71 -17.77 -28.19
N ASP A 89 -1.27 -18.93 -28.53
CA ASP A 89 -2.54 -19.05 -29.25
C ASP A 89 -3.63 -18.23 -28.55
N GLN A 90 -3.87 -17.01 -29.01
CA GLN A 90 -5.08 -16.27 -28.69
C GLN A 90 -6.20 -16.96 -29.46
N LYS A 91 -6.76 -18.00 -28.84
CA LYS A 91 -8.03 -18.57 -29.23
C LYS A 91 -9.04 -17.42 -29.27
N SER A 92 -9.44 -17.01 -30.47
CA SER A 92 -10.46 -16.01 -30.72
C SER A 92 -11.77 -16.49 -30.09
N GLY A 93 -11.97 -16.11 -28.83
CA GLY A 93 -13.04 -16.59 -27.98
C GLY A 93 -12.97 -16.05 -26.55
N ASP A 94 -12.14 -15.04 -26.29
CA ASP A 94 -12.29 -14.25 -25.05
C ASP A 94 -13.65 -13.52 -25.17
N PRO A 95 -14.59 -13.73 -24.24
CA PRO A 95 -15.86 -13.03 -24.26
C PRO A 95 -15.60 -11.53 -24.11
N ALA A 96 -16.35 -10.71 -24.85
CA ALA A 96 -16.42 -9.29 -24.54
C ALA A 96 -17.01 -9.13 -23.13
N GLY A 97 -16.22 -8.60 -22.18
CA GLY A 97 -16.62 -8.38 -20.80
C GLY A 97 -15.49 -8.64 -19.80
N PRO A 98 -15.81 -8.60 -18.48
CA PRO A 98 -14.83 -8.75 -17.43
C PRO A 98 -14.06 -10.07 -17.50
N VAL A 99 -12.79 -10.06 -17.07
CA VAL A 99 -11.97 -11.27 -16.98
C VAL A 99 -12.72 -12.36 -16.18
N PRO A 100 -12.95 -13.56 -16.74
CA PRO A 100 -13.63 -14.63 -16.02
C PRO A 100 -12.90 -15.00 -14.73
N THR A 101 -13.62 -15.14 -13.62
CA THR A 101 -13.03 -15.43 -12.30
C THR A 101 -12.25 -16.74 -12.29
N GLU A 102 -12.67 -17.75 -13.06
CA GLU A 102 -11.92 -19.00 -13.25
C GLU A 102 -10.50 -18.74 -13.78
N LYS A 103 -10.36 -17.81 -14.74
CA LYS A 103 -9.06 -17.43 -15.33
C LYS A 103 -8.18 -16.74 -14.27
N VAL A 104 -8.79 -15.88 -13.45
CA VAL A 104 -8.11 -15.20 -12.32
C VAL A 104 -7.59 -16.22 -11.30
N VAL A 105 -8.44 -17.16 -10.88
CA VAL A 105 -8.05 -18.21 -9.92
C VAL A 105 -6.96 -19.10 -10.49
N MET A 106 -7.06 -19.52 -11.76
CA MET A 106 -6.00 -20.32 -12.40
C MET A 106 -4.67 -19.55 -12.47
N ALA A 107 -4.69 -18.24 -12.75
CA ALA A 107 -3.49 -17.42 -12.71
C ALA A 107 -2.87 -17.36 -11.30
N LEU A 108 -3.69 -17.23 -10.25
CA LEU A 108 -3.23 -17.29 -8.86
C LEU A 108 -2.55 -18.62 -8.53
N LEU A 109 -3.15 -19.74 -8.96
CA LEU A 109 -2.65 -21.09 -8.69
C LEU A 109 -1.35 -21.43 -9.45
N ASN A 110 -1.09 -20.76 -10.56
CA ASN A 110 0.20 -20.81 -11.25
C ASN A 110 1.31 -20.08 -10.45
N GLY A 111 0.92 -19.27 -9.47
CA GLY A 111 1.81 -18.56 -8.57
C GLY A 111 2.37 -17.24 -9.12
N PRO A 112 3.19 -16.54 -8.31
CA PRO A 112 3.78 -15.27 -8.70
C PRO A 112 4.72 -15.41 -9.90
N GLY A 113 4.85 -14.34 -10.70
CA GLY A 113 5.77 -14.22 -11.84
C GLY A 113 7.25 -14.15 -11.42
N LYS A 114 8.17 -13.96 -12.37
CA LYS A 114 9.61 -13.84 -12.05
C LYS A 114 9.90 -12.54 -11.32
N GLU A 115 9.27 -11.47 -11.75
CA GLU A 115 9.40 -10.11 -11.24
C GLU A 115 8.83 -10.02 -9.81
N ASP A 116 7.65 -10.61 -9.58
CA ASP A 116 7.05 -10.74 -8.25
C ASP A 116 7.96 -11.48 -7.28
N ARG A 117 8.50 -12.63 -7.71
CA ARG A 117 9.42 -13.43 -6.90
C ARG A 117 10.71 -12.68 -6.61
N ALA A 118 11.22 -11.90 -7.57
CA ALA A 118 12.37 -11.03 -7.36
C ALA A 118 12.07 -9.91 -6.35
N ALA A 119 10.82 -9.46 -6.27
CA ALA A 119 10.32 -8.55 -5.24
C ALA A 119 9.99 -9.26 -3.90
N GLY A 120 10.26 -10.56 -3.78
CA GLY A 120 10.03 -11.35 -2.57
C GLY A 120 8.61 -11.87 -2.39
N LEU A 121 7.71 -11.67 -3.36
CA LEU A 121 6.35 -12.19 -3.31
C LEU A 121 6.33 -13.71 -3.54
N GLY A 122 5.55 -14.40 -2.72
CA GLY A 122 5.34 -15.84 -2.77
C GLY A 122 3.86 -16.20 -2.89
N THR A 123 3.58 -17.50 -2.80
CA THR A 123 2.22 -18.01 -2.65
C THR A 123 2.18 -18.94 -1.44
N SER A 124 1.07 -18.93 -0.70
CA SER A 124 0.79 -19.93 0.34
C SER A 124 -0.03 -21.10 -0.21
N LEU A 125 -0.48 -21.01 -1.47
CA LEU A 125 -1.25 -22.06 -2.11
C LEU A 125 -0.31 -23.15 -2.68
N PRO A 126 -0.69 -24.43 -2.57
CA PRO A 126 0.01 -25.48 -3.27
C PRO A 126 -0.11 -25.29 -4.80
N ALA A 127 0.87 -25.79 -5.54
CA ALA A 127 0.78 -25.80 -7.00
C ALA A 127 -0.46 -26.58 -7.45
N ALA A 128 -1.19 -26.04 -8.43
CA ALA A 128 -2.31 -26.76 -9.02
C ALA A 128 -1.84 -28.07 -9.65
N ARG A 129 -2.62 -29.14 -9.45
CA ARG A 129 -2.38 -30.39 -10.18
C ARG A 129 -2.72 -30.16 -11.66
N PRO A 130 -1.93 -30.71 -12.59
CA PRO A 130 -2.25 -30.64 -14.01
C PRO A 130 -3.65 -31.20 -14.30
N GLY A 131 -4.43 -30.50 -15.11
CA GLY A 131 -5.78 -30.94 -15.52
C GLY A 131 -6.90 -30.64 -14.53
N GLY A 132 -6.62 -29.96 -13.41
CA GLY A 132 -7.64 -29.46 -12.51
C GLY A 132 -8.44 -28.30 -13.11
N THR A 133 -9.75 -28.31 -12.92
CA THR A 133 -10.66 -27.23 -13.34
C THR A 133 -11.11 -26.40 -12.15
N VAL A 134 -11.30 -25.11 -12.39
CA VAL A 134 -11.97 -24.19 -11.45
C VAL A 134 -13.39 -23.99 -11.99
N GLU A 135 -14.37 -24.05 -11.10
CA GLU A 135 -15.77 -23.72 -11.41
C GLU A 135 -16.20 -22.60 -10.45
N VAL A 136 -16.79 -21.53 -10.99
CA VAL A 136 -17.28 -20.42 -10.19
C VAL A 136 -18.74 -20.16 -10.55
N GLU A 137 -19.58 -20.03 -9.54
CA GLU A 137 -20.98 -19.72 -9.71
C GLU A 137 -21.36 -18.55 -8.81
N ARG A 138 -22.07 -17.58 -9.38
CA ARG A 138 -22.64 -16.47 -8.61
C ARG A 138 -23.92 -16.96 -7.95
N ALA A 139 -23.94 -16.97 -6.62
CA ALA A 139 -25.13 -17.30 -5.85
C ALA A 139 -25.97 -16.02 -5.59
N PRO A 140 -27.28 -16.16 -5.31
CA PRO A 140 -28.10 -15.04 -4.86
C PRO A 140 -27.56 -14.42 -3.56
N GLY A 141 -27.64 -13.09 -3.46
CA GLY A 141 -27.21 -12.31 -2.29
C GLY A 141 -25.71 -12.32 -2.07
N ASP A 142 -24.99 -11.32 -2.63
CA ASP A 142 -23.57 -10.99 -2.45
C ASP A 142 -22.63 -12.16 -2.11
N ARG A 143 -22.81 -13.27 -2.83
CA ARG A 143 -22.14 -14.55 -2.56
C ARG A 143 -21.69 -15.18 -3.85
N VAL A 144 -20.52 -15.82 -3.77
CA VAL A 144 -19.95 -16.60 -4.85
C VAL A 144 -19.53 -17.96 -4.31
N THR A 145 -19.90 -19.02 -5.02
CA THR A 145 -19.40 -20.37 -4.76
C THR A 145 -18.27 -20.66 -5.74
N ALA A 146 -17.18 -21.26 -5.26
CA ALA A 146 -16.04 -21.62 -6.10
C ALA A 146 -15.54 -23.02 -5.75
N ARG A 147 -15.50 -23.91 -6.75
CA ARG A 147 -14.84 -25.21 -6.65
C ARG A 147 -13.43 -25.10 -7.20
N VAL A 148 -12.44 -25.50 -6.41
CA VAL A 148 -11.02 -25.35 -6.75
C VAL A 148 -10.29 -26.69 -6.84
N PRO A 149 -9.29 -26.82 -7.74
CA PRO A 149 -8.56 -28.07 -7.99
C PRO A 149 -7.43 -28.31 -6.97
N LEU A 150 -7.72 -28.07 -5.69
CA LEU A 150 -6.79 -28.25 -4.59
C LEU A 150 -7.56 -28.68 -3.34
N ALA A 151 -6.87 -29.34 -2.42
CA ALA A 151 -7.44 -29.71 -1.13
C ALA A 151 -7.52 -28.46 -0.25
N LEU A 152 -8.69 -28.18 0.34
CA LEU A 152 -8.82 -27.09 1.32
C LEU A 152 -8.40 -27.54 2.72
N GLU A 153 -8.45 -28.85 3.00
CA GLU A 153 -7.92 -29.41 4.21
C GLU A 153 -6.39 -29.22 4.26
N GLY A 154 -5.89 -28.77 5.41
CA GLY A 154 -4.46 -28.50 5.60
C GLY A 154 -3.96 -27.16 5.04
N LEU A 155 -4.79 -26.38 4.33
CA LEU A 155 -4.44 -25.01 4.00
C LEU A 155 -4.40 -24.14 5.25
N ASP A 156 -3.34 -23.35 5.36
CA ASP A 156 -3.25 -22.33 6.39
C ASP A 156 -4.23 -21.16 6.10
N SER A 157 -4.44 -20.34 7.13
CA SER A 157 -5.37 -19.22 7.06
C SER A 157 -4.97 -18.15 6.03
N THR A 158 -3.68 -18.03 5.70
CA THR A 158 -3.19 -17.08 4.69
C THR A 158 -3.47 -17.62 3.29
N ALA A 159 -3.29 -18.90 3.04
CA ALA A 159 -3.66 -19.56 1.78
C ALA A 159 -5.16 -19.43 1.49
N VAL A 160 -6.03 -19.67 2.49
CA VAL A 160 -7.48 -19.49 2.35
C VAL A 160 -7.80 -18.01 2.06
N ARG A 161 -7.22 -17.06 2.82
CA ARG A 161 -7.41 -15.62 2.56
C ARG A 161 -6.92 -15.19 1.18
N GLN A 162 -5.79 -15.72 0.73
CA GLN A 162 -5.20 -15.42 -0.57
C GLN A 162 -6.19 -15.78 -1.69
N LEU A 163 -6.78 -16.96 -1.61
CA LEU A 163 -7.79 -17.45 -2.54
C LEU A 163 -9.10 -16.64 -2.43
N THR A 164 -9.61 -16.44 -1.21
CA THR A 164 -10.84 -15.67 -0.93
C THR A 164 -10.73 -14.24 -1.46
N CYS A 165 -9.65 -13.52 -1.18
CA CYS A 165 -9.49 -12.13 -1.63
C CYS A 165 -9.38 -12.02 -3.15
N THR A 166 -8.64 -12.93 -3.78
CA THR A 166 -8.54 -12.95 -5.24
C THR A 166 -9.90 -13.17 -5.91
N ILE A 167 -10.71 -14.11 -5.41
CA ILE A 167 -12.06 -14.36 -5.92
C ILE A 167 -13.00 -13.19 -5.59
N ALA A 168 -12.90 -12.61 -4.40
CA ALA A 168 -13.79 -11.53 -4.01
C ALA A 168 -13.61 -10.29 -4.90
N TYR A 169 -12.36 -9.88 -5.17
CA TYR A 169 -12.05 -8.72 -5.99
C TYR A 169 -12.28 -8.92 -7.50
N SER A 170 -12.28 -10.17 -7.98
CA SER A 170 -12.68 -10.44 -9.36
C SER A 170 -14.20 -10.26 -9.54
N GLN A 171 -14.99 -10.58 -8.52
CA GLN A 171 -16.45 -10.48 -8.56
C GLN A 171 -16.96 -9.06 -8.29
N ASP A 172 -16.34 -8.35 -7.35
CA ASP A 172 -16.76 -7.05 -6.87
C ASP A 172 -15.56 -6.12 -6.65
N ALA A 173 -15.69 -4.84 -7.01
CA ALA A 173 -14.57 -3.90 -6.96
C ALA A 173 -14.11 -3.59 -5.53
N ASP A 174 -15.03 -3.70 -4.56
CA ASP A 174 -14.75 -3.45 -3.15
C ASP A 174 -14.38 -4.74 -2.38
N GLY A 175 -14.41 -5.90 -3.06
CA GLY A 175 -14.08 -7.20 -2.49
C GLY A 175 -15.03 -7.65 -1.38
N GLN A 176 -16.25 -7.13 -1.32
CA GLN A 176 -17.18 -7.32 -0.19
C GLN A 176 -18.01 -8.62 -0.27
N VAL A 177 -17.88 -9.38 -1.36
CA VAL A 177 -18.65 -10.63 -1.54
C VAL A 177 -18.19 -11.73 -0.58
N VAL A 178 -19.14 -12.53 -0.12
CA VAL A 178 -18.88 -13.75 0.63
C VAL A 178 -18.47 -14.86 -0.33
N VAL A 179 -17.28 -15.43 -0.12
CA VAL A 179 -16.76 -16.53 -0.94
C VAL A 179 -16.95 -17.85 -0.21
N GLU A 180 -17.64 -18.78 -0.84
CA GLU A 180 -17.79 -20.17 -0.41
C GLU A 180 -16.93 -21.08 -1.28
N LEU A 181 -15.81 -21.54 -0.72
CA LEU A 181 -14.85 -22.42 -1.36
C LEU A 181 -15.22 -23.88 -1.12
N THR A 182 -15.07 -24.70 -2.15
CA THR A 182 -15.10 -26.16 -2.04
C THR A 182 -13.85 -26.74 -2.70
N GLY A 183 -13.09 -27.53 -1.96
CA GLY A 183 -11.89 -28.19 -2.46
C GLY A 183 -12.21 -29.49 -3.20
N GLN A 184 -11.22 -30.00 -3.92
CA GLN A 184 -11.29 -31.30 -4.58
C GLN A 184 -11.40 -32.48 -3.58
N ASP A 185 -11.01 -32.24 -2.33
CA ASP A 185 -11.17 -33.13 -1.18
C ASP A 185 -12.59 -33.10 -0.59
N GLY A 186 -13.48 -32.27 -1.14
CA GLY A 186 -14.85 -32.10 -0.64
C GLY A 186 -14.95 -31.22 0.61
N ALA A 187 -13.83 -30.74 1.14
CA ALA A 187 -13.84 -29.79 2.25
C ALA A 187 -14.38 -28.43 1.78
N SER A 188 -15.10 -27.72 2.64
CA SER A 188 -15.64 -26.39 2.34
C SER A 188 -15.19 -25.35 3.36
N ARG A 189 -14.96 -24.12 2.90
CA ARG A 189 -14.61 -22.96 3.73
C ARG A 189 -15.35 -21.74 3.21
N SER A 190 -15.84 -20.89 4.11
CA SER A 190 -16.51 -19.64 3.75
C SER A 190 -15.82 -18.46 4.42
N GLY A 191 -15.78 -17.31 3.74
CA GLY A 191 -15.22 -16.08 4.30
C GLY A 191 -15.35 -14.88 3.37
N THR A 192 -15.09 -13.70 3.90
CA THR A 192 -14.96 -12.44 3.14
C THR A 192 -13.49 -12.04 3.00
N CYS A 193 -13.19 -11.17 2.05
CA CYS A 193 -11.87 -10.55 2.00
C CYS A 193 -11.76 -9.50 3.12
N GLY A 194 -11.11 -9.86 4.22
CA GLY A 194 -10.91 -8.98 5.39
C GLY A 194 -9.89 -7.84 5.17
N LEU A 195 -9.54 -7.53 3.92
CA LEU A 195 -8.71 -6.39 3.58
C LEU A 195 -9.64 -5.18 3.44
N ALA A 196 -9.68 -4.32 4.46
CA ALA A 196 -10.36 -3.04 4.32
C ALA A 196 -9.66 -2.25 3.20
N PRO A 197 -10.40 -1.66 2.24
CA PRO A 197 -9.81 -0.74 1.27
C PRO A 197 -9.24 0.46 2.04
N GLY A 198 -7.92 0.44 2.29
CA GLY A 198 -7.21 1.47 3.07
C GLY A 198 -6.22 0.95 4.12
N ASN A 199 -6.21 -0.34 4.48
CA ASN A 199 -5.29 -0.88 5.51
C ASN A 199 -4.03 -1.55 4.93
N MET A 200 -3.39 -0.92 3.93
CA MET A 200 -1.98 -1.20 3.64
C MET A 200 -1.12 -0.26 4.48
N GLY A 201 -0.83 -0.66 5.71
CA GLY A 201 0.11 0.06 6.57
C GLY A 201 -0.54 0.87 7.68
N THR A 202 -1.21 0.21 8.62
CA THR A 202 -1.12 0.65 10.01
C THR A 202 -0.22 -0.34 10.73
N ALA A 203 1.01 0.11 11.02
CA ALA A 203 1.85 -0.52 12.03
C ALA A 203 1.02 -0.68 13.31
N PRO A 204 1.19 -1.76 14.09
CA PRO A 204 0.48 -1.90 15.35
C PRO A 204 0.97 -0.79 16.27
N THR A 205 0.15 0.22 16.50
CA THR A 205 0.37 1.17 17.59
C THR A 205 0.30 0.36 18.86
N GLU A 206 1.47 0.14 19.46
CA GLU A 206 1.66 -0.36 20.81
C GLU A 206 0.58 0.25 21.70
N THR A 207 -0.30 -0.60 22.22
CA THR A 207 -1.23 -0.22 23.28
C THR A 207 -0.37 0.16 24.47
N GLU A 208 -0.11 1.47 24.61
CA GLU A 208 0.48 2.05 25.80
C GLU A 208 -0.42 1.70 26.98
N SER A 209 -0.03 0.62 27.66
CA SER A 209 -0.49 0.27 28.99
C SER A 209 -0.05 1.37 29.94
N ARG A 210 -0.84 2.45 30.00
CA ARG A 210 -0.75 3.41 31.09
C ARG A 210 -1.37 2.76 32.33
N THR A 211 -0.56 1.90 32.95
CA THR A 211 -0.73 1.41 34.31
C THR A 211 -0.92 2.62 35.21
N ARG A 212 -2.15 2.78 35.70
CA ARG A 212 -2.51 3.70 36.77
C ARG A 212 -1.72 3.29 38.02
N GLY A 213 -0.57 3.93 38.23
CA GLY A 213 0.19 3.81 39.46
C GLY A 213 -0.59 4.42 40.63
N THR A 214 -1.13 3.57 41.49
CA THR A 214 -1.65 3.93 42.81
C THR A 214 -0.46 4.17 43.76
N PRO A 215 -0.32 5.34 44.41
CA PRO A 215 0.59 5.45 45.54
C PRO A 215 -0.09 4.87 46.79
N THR A 216 0.33 3.68 47.18
CA THR A 216 0.12 3.12 48.52
C THR A 216 0.98 3.90 49.53
N GLY A 217 0.36 4.39 50.60
CA GLY A 217 1.05 5.05 51.69
C GLY A 217 1.90 4.09 52.53
N THR A 218 2.81 4.65 53.32
CA THR A 218 3.21 4.21 54.69
C THR A 218 4.34 5.11 55.19
N SER A 219 4.17 5.78 56.33
CA SER A 219 5.16 5.73 57.42
C SER A 219 4.50 6.21 58.71
N GLY A 220 4.51 5.34 59.71
CA GLY A 220 4.28 5.70 61.10
C GLY A 220 5.61 5.68 61.86
N GLY A 221 5.60 6.30 63.04
CA GLY A 221 6.54 6.00 64.13
C GLY A 221 7.42 7.17 64.57
N ALA A 222 6.99 7.88 65.61
CA ALA A 222 7.59 7.89 66.95
C ALA A 222 6.82 8.84 67.87
#